data_AF-A0A1M3C084-F1
#
_entry.id   AF-A0A1M3C084-F1
#
_cell.length_a   1.000
_cell.length_b   1.000
_cell.length_c   1.000
_cell.angle_alpha   90.00
_cell.angle_beta   90.00
_cell.angle_gamma   90.00
#
_symmetry.space_group_name_H-M   'P 1'
#
loop_
_entity.id
_entity.type
_entity.pdbx_description
1 polymer ?
#
loop_
_entity_poly.entity_id
_entity_poly.type
_entity_poly.pdbx_seq_one_letter_code
_entity_poly.pdbx_strand_id
1 'polypeptide(L)'
;MLRDGSVMTPDDFMASIESARGSDVFALHGQVDPHLACIASPVLNEEGRCLATMSLVVPLVDFEGRFDFYADHTRRMAKAVSEQLSLIPAGREDILGLLLKARTN
;
A
#
# COMPACT_ATOMS: atom_id res chain seq x y z
N MET A 1 -10.14 -6.85 11.98
CA MET A 1 -9.77 -7.79 13.05
C MET A 1 -8.29 -7.60 13.30
N LEU A 2 -7.89 -7.44 14.56
CA LEU A 2 -6.50 -7.33 14.99
C LEU A 2 -5.90 -8.73 15.20
N ARG A 3 -4.58 -8.79 15.35
CA ARG A 3 -3.82 -10.03 15.57
C ARG A 3 -4.41 -10.96 16.64
N ASP A 4 -4.91 -10.40 17.74
CA ASP A 4 -5.47 -11.15 18.86
C ASP A 4 -6.93 -11.61 18.65
N GLY A 5 -7.47 -11.42 17.43
CA GLY A 5 -8.85 -11.73 17.10
C GLY A 5 -9.84 -10.65 17.53
N SER A 6 -9.39 -9.60 18.21
CA SER A 6 -10.26 -8.48 18.59
C SER A 6 -10.66 -7.65 17.37
N VAL A 7 -11.74 -6.88 17.52
CA VAL A 7 -12.24 -5.99 16.47
C VAL A 7 -11.85 -4.58 16.85
N MET A 8 -11.10 -3.91 15.96
CA MET A 8 -10.81 -2.49 16.06
C MET A 8 -12.12 -1.71 16.09
N THR A 9 -12.21 -0.70 16.95
CA THR A 9 -13.41 0.13 16.99
C THR A 9 -13.53 0.93 15.68
N PRO A 10 -14.76 1.32 15.27
CA PRO A 10 -14.93 2.20 14.12
C PRO A 10 -14.16 3.51 14.25
N ASP A 11 -14.10 4.07 15.46
CA ASP A 11 -13.41 5.34 15.72
C ASP A 11 -11.89 5.21 15.52
N ASP A 12 -11.28 4.14 16.04
CA ASP A 12 -9.84 3.86 15.84
C ASP A 12 -9.53 3.62 14.36
N PHE A 13 -10.43 2.94 13.66
CA PHE A 13 -10.30 2.70 12.23
C PHE A 13 -10.36 4.02 11.44
N MET A 14 -11.34 4.88 11.74
CA MET A 14 -11.45 6.18 11.11
C MET A 14 -10.25 7.07 11.41
N ALA A 15 -9.75 7.07 12.65
CA ALA A 15 -8.54 7.78 13.03
C ALA A 15 -7.31 7.29 12.23
N SER A 16 -7.21 5.98 11.97
CA SER A 16 -6.13 5.42 11.14
C SER A 16 -6.20 5.89 9.68
N ILE A 17 -7.40 5.99 9.11
CA ILE A 17 -7.62 6.51 7.76
C ILE A 17 -7.22 7.99 7.70
N GLU A 18 -7.67 8.81 8.66
CA GLU A 18 -7.34 10.22 8.67
C GLU A 18 -5.85 10.48 8.90
N SER A 19 -5.19 9.67 9.72
CA SER A 19 -3.74 9.74 9.89
C SER A 19 -2.96 9.35 8.63
N ALA A 20 -3.53 8.49 7.78
CA ALA A 20 -2.95 8.13 6.49
C ALA A 20 -3.30 9.16 5.40
N ARG A 21 -4.37 9.94 5.59
CA ARG A 21 -4.84 10.92 4.61
C ARG A 21 -3.83 12.05 4.45
N GLY A 22 -3.35 12.26 3.23
CA GLY A 22 -2.32 13.25 2.93
C GLY A 22 -0.89 12.77 3.17
N SER A 23 -0.72 11.53 3.64
CA SER A 23 0.57 10.83 3.61
C SER A 23 0.65 9.96 2.35
N ASP A 24 1.82 9.93 1.72
CA ASP A 24 2.09 9.01 0.60
C ASP A 24 2.32 7.57 1.07
N VAL A 25 2.40 7.35 2.39
CA VAL A 25 2.66 6.03 2.99
C VAL A 25 1.84 5.79 4.24
N PHE A 26 1.52 4.53 4.49
CA PHE A 26 0.92 4.03 5.72
C PHE A 26 1.68 2.79 6.20
N ALA A 27 1.90 2.64 7.51
CA ALA A 27 2.60 1.50 8.07
C ALA A 27 1.83 0.84 9.23
N LEU A 28 1.88 -0.48 9.25
CA LEU A 28 1.37 -1.34 10.32
C LEU A 28 2.55 -2.07 10.97
N HIS A 29 2.61 -2.05 12.30
CA HIS A 29 3.62 -2.76 13.08
C HIS A 29 2.95 -3.82 13.91
N GLY A 30 3.29 -5.10 13.72
CA GLY A 30 2.83 -6.16 14.62
C GLY A 30 1.32 -6.45 14.59
N GLN A 31 0.52 -5.70 13.81
CA GLN A 31 -0.94 -5.72 13.89
C GLN A 31 -1.60 -6.95 13.26
N VAL A 32 -0.93 -7.58 12.29
CA VAL A 32 -1.37 -8.82 11.64
C VAL A 32 -0.52 -10.00 12.11
N ASP A 33 0.80 -9.80 12.12
CA ASP A 33 1.80 -10.74 12.62
C ASP A 33 2.77 -9.96 13.52
N PRO A 34 3.12 -10.44 14.73
CA PRO A 34 3.90 -9.67 15.70
C PRO A 34 5.37 -9.47 15.30
N HIS A 35 5.86 -10.23 14.32
CA HIS A 35 7.24 -10.18 13.86
C HIS A 35 7.39 -9.40 12.55
N LEU A 36 6.29 -8.87 12.01
CA LEU A 36 6.29 -8.18 10.72
C LEU A 36 5.87 -6.72 10.85
N ALA A 37 6.50 -5.90 10.02
CA ALA A 37 6.01 -4.58 9.65
C ALA A 37 5.55 -4.63 8.20
N CYS A 38 4.46 -3.90 7.89
CA CYS A 38 3.98 -3.70 6.54
C CYS A 38 3.93 -2.20 6.28
N ILE A 39 4.56 -1.74 5.20
CA ILE A 39 4.44 -0.36 4.72
C ILE A 39 3.80 -0.37 3.34
N ALA A 40 2.83 0.50 3.13
CA ALA A 40 2.05 0.58 1.89
C ALA A 40 2.00 2.01 1.37
N SER A 41 2.06 2.15 0.05
CA SER A 41 1.87 3.41 -0.69
C SER A 41 0.79 3.21 -1.74
N PRO A 42 -0.07 4.21 -2.01
CA PRO A 42 -1.11 4.08 -3.02
C PRO A 42 -0.52 4.07 -4.43
N VAL A 43 -1.15 3.32 -5.32
CA VAL A 43 -0.94 3.36 -6.76
C VAL A 43 -2.11 4.12 -7.37
N LEU A 44 -1.81 5.25 -8.00
CA LEU A 44 -2.80 6.21 -8.48
C LEU A 44 -2.93 6.16 -10.01
N ASN A 45 -4.13 6.45 -10.51
CA ASN A 45 -4.33 6.76 -11.93
C ASN A 45 -4.10 8.26 -12.22
N GLU A 46 -4.24 8.67 -13.49
CA GLU A 46 -4.09 10.08 -13.92
C GLU A 46 -5.04 11.05 -13.22
N GLU A 47 -6.22 10.58 -12.79
CA GLU A 47 -7.22 11.37 -12.07
C GLU A 47 -6.94 11.45 -10.55
N GLY A 48 -5.83 10.86 -10.08
CA GLY A 48 -5.47 10.78 -8.66
C GLY A 48 -6.28 9.76 -7.86
N ARG A 49 -7.06 8.88 -8.51
CA ARG A 49 -7.79 7.80 -7.85
C ARG A 49 -6.86 6.64 -7.52
N CYS A 50 -6.93 6.17 -6.27
CA CYS A 50 -6.21 4.97 -5.84
C CYS A 50 -6.81 3.71 -6.50
N LEU A 51 -6.03 3.05 -7.35
CA LEU A 51 -6.43 1.81 -8.01
C LEU A 51 -5.99 0.57 -7.22
N ALA A 52 -4.85 0.67 -6.53
CA ALA A 52 -4.25 -0.40 -5.74
C ALA A 52 -3.32 0.17 -4.67
N THR A 53 -2.75 -0.70 -3.84
CA THR A 53 -1.65 -0.35 -2.94
C THR A 53 -0.43 -1.20 -3.28
N MET A 54 0.75 -0.61 -3.20
CA MET A 54 2.03 -1.32 -3.23
C MET A 54 2.53 -1.43 -1.81
N SER A 55 2.79 -2.65 -1.34
CA SER A 55 3.24 -2.91 0.04
C SER A 55 4.56 -3.66 0.11
N LEU A 56 5.41 -3.25 1.05
CA LEU A 56 6.59 -4.02 1.47
C LEU A 56 6.33 -4.61 2.86
N VAL A 57 6.52 -5.93 2.99
CA VAL A 57 6.46 -6.65 4.26
C VAL A 57 7.87 -7.05 4.64
N VAL A 58 8.29 -6.65 5.85
CA VAL A 58 9.65 -6.90 6.35
C VAL A 58 9.60 -7.36 7.82
N PRO A 59 10.67 -8.00 8.32
CA PRO A 59 10.81 -8.24 9.74
C PRO A 59 10.74 -6.93 10.53
N LEU A 60 9.97 -6.92 11.62
CA LEU A 60 9.77 -5.72 12.45
C LEU A 60 11.11 -5.18 12.98
N VAL A 61 12.02 -6.08 13.37
CA VAL A 61 13.37 -5.74 13.86
C VAL A 61 14.21 -4.98 12.84
N ASP A 62 14.00 -5.23 11.54
CA ASP A 62 14.71 -4.53 10.48
C ASP A 62 14.06 -3.17 10.17
N PHE A 63 12.75 -3.07 10.42
CA PHE A 63 11.97 -1.86 10.20
C PHE A 63 12.23 -0.79 11.27
N GLU A 64 12.45 -1.22 12.51
CA GLU A 64 12.76 -0.33 13.64
C GLU A 64 13.98 0.56 13.33
N GLY A 65 13.78 1.88 13.44
CA GLY A 65 14.82 2.87 13.12
C GLY A 65 15.09 3.09 11.63
N ARG A 66 14.36 2.42 10.72
CA ARG A 66 14.53 2.52 9.25
C ARG A 66 13.24 2.88 8.51
N PHE A 67 12.25 3.43 9.22
CA PHE A 67 10.96 3.83 8.64
C PHE A 67 11.14 4.65 7.36
N ASP A 68 11.93 5.74 7.40
CA ASP A 68 12.10 6.64 6.26
C ASP A 68 12.70 5.93 5.03
N PHE A 69 13.63 5.00 5.27
CA PHE A 69 14.23 4.19 4.20
C PHE A 69 13.17 3.35 3.50
N TYR A 70 12.37 2.60 4.26
CA TYR A 70 11.34 1.73 3.68
C TYR A 70 10.18 2.52 3.07
N ALA A 71 9.81 3.64 3.70
CA ALA A 71 8.78 4.56 3.20
C ALA A 71 9.18 5.11 1.83
N ASP A 72 10.41 5.61 1.71
CA ASP A 72 10.88 6.17 0.46
C ASP A 72 10.94 5.14 -0.67
N HIS A 73 11.43 3.93 -0.39
CA HIS A 73 11.46 2.86 -1.39
C HIS A 73 10.05 2.45 -1.82
N THR A 74 9.14 2.28 -0.87
CA THR A 74 7.74 1.88 -1.15
C THR A 74 7.03 2.93 -1.99
N ARG A 75 7.20 4.21 -1.63
CA ARG A 75 6.66 5.34 -2.40
C ARG A 75 7.23 5.39 -3.82
N ARG A 76 8.56 5.25 -3.99
CA ARG A 76 9.19 5.26 -5.33
C ARG A 76 8.69 4.10 -6.20
N MET A 77 8.54 2.91 -5.63
CA MET A 77 7.97 1.76 -6.35
C MET A 77 6.52 2.00 -6.74
N ALA A 78 5.68 2.50 -5.83
CA ALA A 78 4.28 2.81 -6.10
C ALA A 78 4.12 3.90 -7.17
N LYS A 79 4.97 4.94 -7.13
CA LYS A 79 5.01 6.01 -8.14
C LYS A 79 5.37 5.45 -9.52
N ALA A 80 6.41 4.61 -9.62
CA ALA A 80 6.80 4.00 -10.89
C ALA A 80 5.67 3.16 -11.50
N VAL A 81 4.94 2.39 -10.68
CA VAL A 81 3.76 1.65 -11.15
C VAL A 81 2.62 2.59 -11.55
N SER A 82 2.39 3.67 -10.80
CA SER A 82 1.38 4.69 -11.13
C SER A 82 1.66 5.34 -12.48
N GLU A 83 2.92 5.67 -12.76
CA GLU A 83 3.37 6.22 -14.04
C GLU A 83 3.14 5.22 -15.19
N GLN A 84 3.42 3.93 -14.99
CA GLN A 84 3.15 2.90 -15.99
C GLN A 84 1.66 2.70 -16.27
N LEU A 85 0.82 2.73 -15.23
CA LEU A 85 -0.63 2.56 -15.36
C LEU A 85 -1.31 3.79 -15.97
N SER A 86 -0.74 4.98 -15.79
CA SER A 86 -1.23 6.21 -16.41
C SER A 86 -1.11 6.18 -17.94
N LEU A 87 -0.13 5.46 -18.48
CA LEU A 87 0.04 5.30 -19.93
C LEU A 87 -0.96 4.35 -20.59
N ILE A 88 -1.80 3.67 -19.80
CA ILE A 88 -2.84 2.78 -20.29
C ILE A 88 -4.15 3.58 -20.31
N PRO A 89 -4.76 3.84 -21.49
CA PRO A 89 -6.05 4.50 -21.55
C PRO A 89 -7.03 3.78 -20.64
N ALA A 90 -7.71 4.51 -19.75
CA ALA A 90 -8.69 3.99 -18.81
C ALA A 90 -9.95 3.47 -19.54
N GLY A 91 -9.79 2.41 -20.32
CA GLY A 91 -10.86 1.69 -20.99
C GLY A 91 -11.19 0.46 -20.19
N ARG A 92 -12.12 0.57 -19.22
CA ARG A 92 -12.97 -0.48 -18.58
C ARG A 92 -12.39 -1.89 -18.32
N GLU A 93 -11.10 -2.11 -18.43
CA GLU A 93 -10.40 -3.33 -18.03
C GLU A 93 -9.79 -3.06 -16.67
N ASP A 94 -10.19 -3.87 -15.71
CA ASP A 94 -9.70 -3.89 -14.36
C ASP A 94 -8.20 -4.24 -14.31
N ILE A 95 -7.54 -3.89 -13.19
CA ILE A 95 -6.12 -4.23 -12.93
C ILE A 95 -5.84 -5.74 -13.13
N LEU A 96 -6.84 -6.59 -12.93
CA LEU A 96 -6.78 -8.03 -13.17
C LEU A 96 -6.57 -8.36 -14.66
N GLY A 97 -7.28 -7.69 -15.57
CA GLY A 97 -7.10 -7.86 -17.01
C GLY A 97 -5.68 -7.51 -17.48
N LEU A 98 -5.07 -6.48 -16.89
CA LEU A 98 -3.71 -6.04 -17.21
C LEU A 98 -2.62 -7.01 -16.71
N LEU A 99 -2.75 -7.49 -15.47
CA LEU A 99 -1.79 -8.44 -14.88
C LEU A 99 -1.81 -9.81 -15.58
N LEU A 100 -2.96 -10.23 -16.11
CA LEU A 100 -3.09 -11.47 -16.86
C LEU A 100 -2.45 -11.39 -18.26
N LYS A 101 -2.56 -10.23 -18.96
CA LYS A 101 -1.92 -10.03 -20.28
C LYS A 101 -0.39 -10.04 -20.21
N ALA A 102 0.20 -9.52 -19.12
CA ALA A 102 1.65 -9.49 -18.93
C ALA A 102 2.29 -10.88 -18.74
N ARG A 103 1.51 -11.93 -18.46
CA ARG A 103 2.01 -13.32 -18.33
C ARG A 103 1.94 -14.14 -19.62
N THR A 104 1.35 -13.61 -20.68
CA THR A 104 1.12 -14.32 -21.95
C THR A 104 2.06 -13.93 -23.09
N ASN A 105 3.08 -13.10 -22.83
CA ASN A 105 4.21 -12.82 -23.73
C ASN A 105 5.52 -13.30 -23.10
#